data_AF-A0A5Q3L963-F1
#
_entry.id   AF-A0A5Q3L963-F1
#
_cell.length_a   1.000
_cell.length_b   1.000
_cell.length_c   1.000
_cell.angle_alpha   90.00
_cell.angle_beta   90.00
_cell.angle_gamma   90.00
#
_symmetry.space_group_name_H-M   'P 1'
#
loop_
_entity.id
_entity.type
_entity.pdbx_description
1 polymer ?
#
loop_
_entity_poly.entity_id
_entity_poly.type
_entity_poly.pdbx_seq_one_letter_code
_entity_poly.pdbx_strand_id
1 'polypeptide(L)'
;MQQCRNHRNQPWRLLAKGLLILLLALSGIHLMGTGSPIPLWYFERLENSRAVQAISEGHLTLADQTELALPKIQRIPAKHPLFQAALVHGVEVDSAGELIGLVPVDRACGNDPILYRRLRINLSHLAGALDPEGIEVSAVTPDAIEFLKEYTIQYGHRRSSHERGHLTFYDLMNVAHVKRQFEDPIDFSQAYRVEGNPQESP
;
A
#
# COMPACT_ATOMS: atom_id res chain seq x y z
N MET A 1 54.48 44.29 3.00
CA MET A 1 54.00 44.22 1.60
C MET A 1 53.30 42.89 1.40
N GLN A 2 51.96 42.88 1.45
CA GLN A 2 51.14 41.67 1.23
C GLN A 2 50.83 41.56 -0.27
N GLN A 3 51.35 40.52 -0.92
CA GLN A 3 51.02 40.19 -2.30
C GLN A 3 49.57 39.69 -2.40
N CYS A 4 48.69 40.48 -3.00
CA CYS A 4 47.38 40.05 -3.47
C CYS A 4 47.55 38.93 -4.51
N ARG A 5 47.39 37.66 -4.11
CA ARG A 5 47.30 36.54 -5.07
C ARG A 5 46.03 36.70 -5.89
N ASN A 6 46.23 36.95 -7.18
CA ASN A 6 45.19 37.14 -8.18
C ASN A 6 44.48 35.81 -8.47
N HIS A 7 43.42 35.50 -7.72
CA HIS A 7 42.61 34.26 -7.81
C HIS A 7 41.68 34.19 -9.05
N ARG A 8 42.00 34.92 -10.14
CA ARG A 8 41.02 35.18 -11.22
C ARG A 8 40.65 33.98 -12.08
N ASN A 9 41.52 32.99 -12.29
CA ASN A 9 41.24 31.87 -13.22
C ASN A 9 41.51 30.51 -12.57
N GLN A 10 40.69 30.15 -11.59
CA GLN A 10 40.76 28.82 -10.98
C GLN A 10 39.84 27.84 -11.74
N PRO A 11 40.37 26.80 -12.41
CA PRO A 11 39.60 25.89 -13.27
C PRO A 11 38.47 25.17 -12.52
N TRP A 12 38.62 24.96 -11.21
CA TRP A 12 37.56 24.40 -10.37
C TRP A 12 36.27 25.23 -10.36
N ARG A 13 36.33 26.56 -10.57
CA ARG A 13 35.13 27.42 -10.61
C ARG A 13 34.30 27.15 -11.86
N LEU A 14 34.94 26.86 -12.98
CA LEU A 14 34.25 26.50 -14.23
C LEU A 14 33.59 25.13 -14.10
N LEU A 15 34.31 24.16 -13.54
CA LEU A 15 33.75 22.83 -13.25
C LEU A 15 32.56 22.91 -12.29
N ALA A 16 32.67 23.68 -11.20
CA ALA A 16 31.59 23.87 -10.25
C ALA A 16 30.35 24.52 -10.89
N LYS A 17 30.53 25.52 -11.77
CA LYS A 17 29.43 26.12 -12.54
C LYS A 17 28.78 25.12 -13.50
N GLY A 18 29.58 24.32 -14.21
CA GLY A 18 29.07 23.28 -15.10
C GLY A 18 28.24 22.23 -14.35
N LEU A 19 28.74 21.76 -13.21
CA LEU A 19 28.02 20.82 -12.34
C LEU A 19 26.71 21.43 -11.82
N LEU A 20 26.72 22.70 -11.40
CA LEU A 20 25.52 23.39 -10.95
C LEU A 20 24.47 23.50 -12.06
N ILE A 21 24.87 23.87 -13.29
CA ILE A 21 23.95 23.95 -14.44
C ILE A 21 23.35 22.59 -14.75
N LEU A 22 24.16 21.53 -14.73
CA LEU A 22 23.68 20.16 -14.95
C LEU A 22 22.66 19.75 -13.87
N LEU A 23 22.95 20.01 -12.60
CA LEU A 23 22.02 19.73 -11.49
C LEU A 23 20.70 20.49 -11.67
N LEU A 24 20.76 21.79 -11.98
CA LEU A 24 19.56 22.61 -12.22
C LEU A 24 18.75 22.12 -13.43
N ALA A 25 19.42 21.71 -14.51
CA ALA A 25 18.75 21.15 -15.68
C ALA A 25 18.05 19.82 -15.37
N LEU A 26 18.73 18.92 -14.65
CA LEU A 26 18.15 17.64 -14.22
C LEU A 26 16.98 17.84 -13.24
N SER A 27 17.11 18.75 -12.28
CA SER A 27 16.01 19.13 -11.38
C SER A 27 14.84 19.76 -12.12
N GLY A 28 15.11 20.59 -13.15
CA GLY A 28 14.08 21.19 -14.00
C GLY A 28 13.31 20.14 -14.80
N ILE A 29 14.01 19.16 -15.41
CA ILE A 29 13.38 18.04 -16.12
C ILE A 29 12.51 17.21 -15.15
N HIS A 30 13.04 16.90 -13.97
CA HIS A 30 12.30 16.16 -12.95
C HIS A 30 11.05 16.93 -12.48
N LEU A 31 11.17 18.25 -12.26
CA LEU A 31 10.07 19.14 -11.91
C LEU A 31 8.98 19.15 -12.98
N MET A 32 9.34 19.21 -14.26
CA MET A 32 8.37 19.18 -15.35
C MET A 32 7.63 17.83 -15.46
N GLY A 33 8.29 16.72 -15.12
CA GLY A 33 7.68 15.39 -15.17
C GLY A 33 6.83 15.04 -13.94
N THR A 34 7.27 15.44 -12.74
CA THR A 34 6.70 14.97 -11.47
C THR A 34 6.05 16.08 -10.63
N GLY A 35 6.17 17.34 -11.04
CA GLY A 35 5.71 18.47 -10.24
C GLY A 35 6.60 18.78 -9.01
N SER A 36 7.70 18.06 -8.80
CA SER A 36 8.69 18.32 -7.75
C SER A 36 10.11 18.29 -8.30
N PRO A 37 11.05 19.14 -7.87
CA PRO A 37 12.45 19.05 -8.29
C PRO A 37 13.25 17.96 -7.56
N ILE A 38 12.66 17.37 -6.52
CA ILE A 38 13.26 16.36 -5.64
C ILE A 38 12.29 15.19 -5.50
N PRO A 39 12.72 13.93 -5.65
CA PRO A 39 11.87 12.78 -5.38
C PRO A 39 11.36 12.82 -3.94
N LEU A 40 10.07 12.57 -3.74
CA LEU A 40 9.47 12.55 -2.42
C LEU A 40 9.36 11.11 -1.91
N TRP A 41 9.60 10.95 -0.62
CA TRP A 41 9.40 9.71 0.11
C TRP A 41 8.31 9.96 1.16
N TYR A 42 7.27 9.14 1.15
CA TYR A 42 6.23 9.18 2.16
C TYR A 42 6.16 7.83 2.87
N PHE A 43 6.65 7.80 4.10
CA PHE A 43 6.67 6.59 4.90
C PHE A 43 5.87 6.82 6.17
N GLU A 44 4.70 6.20 6.24
CA GLU A 44 4.00 6.07 7.51
C GLU A 44 4.80 5.14 8.43
N ARG A 45 4.58 5.31 9.73
CA ARG A 45 5.26 4.55 10.77
C ARG A 45 4.22 3.88 11.66
N LEU A 46 4.63 2.75 12.23
CA LEU A 46 3.96 2.15 13.36
C LEU A 46 4.49 2.81 14.62
N GLU A 47 3.60 3.27 15.49
CA GLU A 47 3.92 3.90 16.76
C GLU A 47 4.40 2.86 17.77
N ASN A 48 3.71 1.72 17.83
CA ASN A 48 3.98 0.62 18.77
C ASN A 48 4.17 -0.70 18.02
N SER A 49 5.17 -0.75 17.13
CA SER A 49 5.46 -1.95 16.35
C SER A 49 5.92 -3.11 17.23
N ARG A 50 5.31 -4.28 17.03
CA ARG A 50 5.72 -5.56 17.60
C ARG A 50 6.11 -6.51 16.47
N ALA A 51 7.30 -7.10 16.57
CA ALA A 51 7.79 -8.03 15.58
C ALA A 51 6.94 -9.32 15.57
N VAL A 52 6.61 -9.80 14.36
CA VAL A 52 5.92 -11.09 14.17
C VAL A 52 6.97 -12.19 14.14
N GLN A 53 6.82 -13.19 14.99
CA GLN A 53 7.71 -14.34 15.10
C GLN A 53 7.24 -15.51 14.23
N ALA A 54 5.94 -15.80 14.24
CA ALA A 54 5.34 -16.88 13.47
C ALA A 54 3.94 -16.52 12.96
N ILE A 55 3.52 -17.20 11.90
CA ILE A 55 2.20 -17.05 11.30
C ILE A 55 1.53 -18.43 11.31
N SER A 56 0.40 -18.52 12.00
CA SER A 56 -0.48 -19.69 12.01
C SER A 56 -1.65 -19.47 11.05
N GLU A 57 -2.54 -20.45 10.92
CA GLU A 57 -3.69 -20.34 10.01
C GLU A 57 -4.65 -19.20 10.41
N GLY A 58 -4.90 -18.95 11.69
CA GLY A 58 -5.85 -17.91 12.14
C GLY A 58 -5.27 -16.81 13.03
N HIS A 59 -3.98 -16.85 13.35
CA HIS A 59 -3.35 -15.86 14.23
C HIS A 59 -1.89 -15.60 13.88
N LEU A 60 -1.40 -14.45 14.34
CA LEU A 60 0.01 -14.08 14.34
C LEU A 60 0.59 -14.30 15.74
N THR A 61 1.73 -14.98 15.84
CA THR A 61 2.49 -15.06 17.09
C THR A 61 3.56 -13.98 17.08
N LEU A 62 3.55 -13.11 18.08
CA LEU A 62 4.51 -12.02 18.23
C LEU A 62 5.78 -12.47 18.95
N ALA A 63 6.83 -11.63 18.90
CA ALA A 63 8.11 -11.92 19.55
C ALA A 63 8.04 -12.11 21.08
N ASP A 64 7.01 -11.57 21.73
CA ASP A 64 6.72 -11.77 23.15
C ASP A 64 5.78 -12.95 23.42
N GLN A 65 5.58 -13.83 22.42
CA GLN A 65 4.72 -15.00 22.46
C GLN A 65 3.21 -14.70 22.56
N THR A 66 2.81 -13.44 22.44
CA THR A 66 1.38 -13.09 22.34
C THR A 66 0.83 -13.57 21.01
N GLU A 67 -0.33 -14.23 21.04
CA GLU A 67 -1.09 -14.59 19.85
C GLU A 67 -2.14 -13.52 19.57
N LEU A 68 -2.17 -13.02 18.34
CA LEU A 68 -3.14 -12.04 17.87
C LEU A 68 -3.93 -12.61 16.68
N ALA A 69 -5.24 -12.77 16.86
CA ALA A 69 -6.13 -13.09 15.75
C ALA A 69 -6.43 -11.84 14.91
N LEU A 70 -6.66 -12.02 13.62
CA LEU A 70 -7.15 -10.95 12.75
C LEU A 70 -8.68 -10.91 12.84
N PRO A 71 -9.30 -9.78 13.23
CA PRO A 71 -10.75 -9.67 13.26
C PRO A 71 -11.39 -10.09 11.93
N LYS A 72 -12.45 -10.94 11.99
CA LYS A 72 -13.24 -11.40 10.82
C LYS A 72 -12.49 -12.29 9.81
N ILE A 73 -11.26 -12.71 10.12
CA ILE A 73 -10.44 -13.57 9.25
C ILE A 73 -10.20 -14.91 9.94
N GLN A 74 -10.66 -15.98 9.32
CA GLN A 74 -10.42 -17.36 9.76
C GLN A 74 -9.09 -17.91 9.23
N ARG A 75 -8.72 -17.53 8.00
CA ARG A 75 -7.50 -18.02 7.33
C ARG A 75 -6.62 -16.87 6.86
N ILE A 76 -5.40 -16.83 7.37
CA ILE A 76 -4.37 -15.86 7.04
C ILE A 76 -3.62 -16.33 5.78
N PRO A 77 -3.48 -15.49 4.75
CA PRO A 77 -2.73 -15.82 3.54
C PRO A 77 -1.20 -15.73 3.77
N ALA A 78 -0.67 -16.56 4.68
CA ALA A 78 0.70 -16.51 5.20
C ALA A 78 1.80 -16.61 4.14
N LYS A 79 1.50 -17.26 3.01
CA LYS A 79 2.43 -17.46 1.88
C LYS A 79 2.35 -16.33 0.84
N HIS A 80 1.37 -15.42 0.96
CA HIS A 80 1.17 -14.37 -0.02
C HIS A 80 2.23 -13.26 0.13
N PRO A 81 3.00 -12.91 -0.92
CA PRO A 81 4.10 -11.94 -0.80
C PRO A 81 3.68 -10.57 -0.28
N LEU A 82 2.49 -10.08 -0.67
CA LEU A 82 1.95 -8.81 -0.14
C LEU A 82 1.66 -8.87 1.35
N PHE A 83 1.14 -10.00 1.83
CA PHE A 83 0.88 -10.17 3.25
C PHE A 83 2.19 -10.22 4.03
N GLN A 84 3.18 -10.98 3.54
CA GLN A 84 4.52 -11.01 4.14
C GLN A 84 5.18 -9.62 4.17
N ALA A 85 5.06 -8.84 3.08
CA ALA A 85 5.58 -7.47 3.02
C ALA A 85 4.96 -6.58 4.10
N ALA A 86 3.66 -6.75 4.39
CA ALA A 86 2.94 -6.02 5.43
C ALA A 86 3.52 -6.26 6.84
N LEU A 87 4.10 -7.44 7.08
CA LEU A 87 4.61 -7.88 8.37
C LEU A 87 6.11 -7.59 8.58
N VAL A 88 6.86 -7.22 7.53
CA VAL A 88 8.32 -7.02 7.58
C VAL A 88 8.72 -5.98 8.64
N HIS A 89 7.88 -4.97 8.85
CA HIS A 89 8.13 -3.88 9.80
C HIS A 89 7.48 -4.10 11.16
N GLY A 90 7.00 -5.33 11.43
CA GLY A 90 6.16 -5.65 12.57
C GLY A 90 4.71 -5.23 12.35
N VAL A 91 3.91 -5.38 13.40
CA VAL A 91 2.49 -5.03 13.43
C VAL A 91 2.18 -4.16 14.63
N GLU A 92 1.16 -3.33 14.51
CA GLU A 92 0.62 -2.53 15.60
C GLU A 92 -0.83 -2.93 15.85
N VAL A 93 -1.24 -2.96 17.11
CA VAL A 93 -2.65 -3.08 17.47
C VAL A 93 -3.15 -1.67 17.76
N ASP A 94 -4.15 -1.20 17.01
CA ASP A 94 -4.70 0.13 17.21
C ASP A 94 -5.68 0.19 18.41
N SER A 95 -6.25 1.37 18.67
CA SER A 95 -7.20 1.56 19.77
C SER A 95 -8.53 0.81 19.61
N ALA A 96 -8.87 0.39 18.39
CA ALA A 96 -10.05 -0.42 18.10
C ALA A 96 -9.77 -1.93 18.20
N GLY A 97 -8.51 -2.32 18.45
CA GLY A 97 -8.08 -3.72 18.47
C GLY A 97 -7.76 -4.28 17.08
N GLU A 98 -7.71 -3.43 16.06
CA GLU A 98 -7.38 -3.84 14.70
C GLU A 98 -5.85 -3.97 14.54
N LEU A 99 -5.43 -4.95 13.74
CA LEU A 99 -4.01 -5.15 13.44
C LEU A 99 -3.61 -4.35 12.21
N ILE A 100 -2.61 -3.49 12.36
CA ILE A 100 -2.10 -2.60 11.33
C ILE A 100 -0.68 -3.03 10.93
N GLY A 101 -0.44 -3.22 9.63
CA GLY A 101 0.87 -3.44 9.04
C GLY A 101 1.28 -2.28 8.13
N LEU A 102 2.52 -2.34 7.60
CA LEU A 102 3.02 -1.36 6.62
C LEU A 102 3.27 -2.01 5.28
N VAL A 103 2.58 -1.54 4.24
CA VAL A 103 2.71 -2.10 2.89
C VAL A 103 3.27 -1.04 1.95
N PRO A 104 4.26 -1.37 1.11
CA PRO A 104 4.68 -0.48 0.04
C PRO A 104 3.56 -0.35 -1.00
N VAL A 105 3.35 0.87 -1.50
CA VAL A 105 2.31 1.17 -2.47
C VAL A 105 2.94 1.82 -3.69
N ASP A 106 2.52 1.35 -4.87
CA ASP A 106 2.88 1.93 -6.14
C ASP A 106 2.33 3.36 -6.27
N ARG A 107 2.90 4.10 -7.21
CA ARG A 107 2.43 5.46 -7.50
C ARG A 107 0.98 5.40 -8.00
N ALA A 108 0.16 6.33 -7.51
CA ALA A 108 -1.21 6.45 -7.97
C ALA A 108 -1.28 6.85 -9.45
N CYS A 109 -0.32 7.67 -9.92
CA CYS A 109 -0.21 8.09 -11.31
C CYS A 109 1.27 8.33 -11.72
N GLY A 110 1.53 8.36 -13.03
CA GLY A 110 2.89 8.51 -13.57
C GLY A 110 3.59 9.83 -13.21
N ASN A 111 2.83 10.87 -12.85
CA ASN A 111 3.35 12.18 -12.49
C ASN A 111 3.35 12.43 -10.97
N ASP A 112 3.08 11.41 -10.15
CA ASP A 112 3.13 11.54 -8.69
C ASP A 112 4.60 11.79 -8.26
N PRO A 113 4.90 12.91 -7.57
CA PRO A 113 6.26 13.19 -7.09
C PRO A 113 6.70 12.23 -5.98
N ILE A 114 5.78 11.51 -5.34
CA ILE A 114 6.08 10.51 -4.32
C ILE A 114 6.53 9.23 -5.02
N LEU A 115 7.83 8.96 -5.01
CA LEU A 115 8.37 7.77 -5.68
C LEU A 115 8.17 6.50 -4.85
N TYR A 116 8.24 6.64 -3.53
CA TYR A 116 8.15 5.54 -2.58
C TYR A 116 7.15 5.88 -1.50
N ARG A 117 6.14 5.02 -1.38
CA ARG A 117 5.07 5.19 -0.43
C ARG A 117 4.94 3.93 0.42
N ARG A 118 4.88 4.07 1.74
CA ARG A 118 4.43 3.01 2.65
C ARG A 118 3.24 3.50 3.43
N LEU A 119 2.18 2.71 3.42
CA LEU A 119 0.92 3.02 4.08
C LEU A 119 0.64 2.02 5.20
N ARG A 120 0.02 2.54 6.26
CA ARG A 120 -0.64 1.75 7.30
C ARG A 120 -1.87 1.09 6.71
N ILE A 121 -1.94 -0.22 6.80
CA ILE A 121 -3.05 -1.02 6.27
C ILE A 121 -3.54 -1.97 7.36
N ASN A 122 -4.86 -2.01 7.53
CA ASN A 122 -5.51 -3.02 8.36
C ASN A 122 -5.30 -4.41 7.73
N LEU A 123 -4.68 -5.30 8.49
CA LEU A 123 -4.29 -6.63 8.02
C LEU A 123 -5.48 -7.55 7.77
N SER A 124 -6.60 -7.35 8.47
CA SER A 124 -7.84 -8.09 8.18
C SER A 124 -8.39 -7.72 6.81
N HIS A 125 -8.42 -6.43 6.47
CA HIS A 125 -8.85 -5.97 5.15
C HIS A 125 -7.94 -6.50 4.05
N LEU A 126 -6.62 -6.46 4.28
CA LEU A 126 -5.65 -7.01 3.34
C LEU A 126 -5.82 -8.52 3.19
N ALA A 127 -5.94 -9.27 4.29
CA ALA A 127 -6.12 -10.72 4.25
C ALA A 127 -7.39 -11.10 3.46
N GLY A 128 -8.52 -10.44 3.72
CA GLY A 128 -9.75 -10.68 2.98
C GLY A 128 -9.66 -10.33 1.49
N ALA A 129 -8.84 -9.35 1.10
CA ALA A 129 -8.65 -8.98 -0.31
C ALA A 129 -7.73 -9.95 -1.06
N LEU A 130 -6.85 -10.65 -0.32
CA LEU A 130 -5.91 -11.64 -0.84
C LEU A 130 -6.50 -13.06 -0.86
N ASP A 131 -7.34 -13.38 0.13
CA ASP A 131 -8.02 -14.67 0.29
C ASP A 131 -9.45 -14.46 0.79
N PRO A 132 -10.41 -14.10 -0.10
CA PRO A 132 -11.80 -13.89 0.28
C PRO A 132 -12.47 -15.11 0.93
N GLU A 133 -12.01 -16.32 0.62
CA GLU A 133 -12.50 -17.56 1.23
C GLU A 133 -12.02 -17.75 2.67
N GLY A 134 -10.99 -17.01 3.08
CA GLY A 134 -10.50 -16.97 4.45
C GLY A 134 -11.30 -16.06 5.38
N ILE A 135 -12.30 -15.33 4.85
CA ILE A 135 -13.18 -14.47 5.65
C ILE A 135 -14.19 -15.33 6.41
N GLU A 136 -14.47 -14.97 7.67
CA GLU A 136 -15.48 -15.63 8.47
C GLU A 136 -16.89 -15.41 7.86
N VAL A 137 -17.63 -16.49 7.58
CA VAL A 137 -18.97 -16.44 6.97
C VAL A 137 -20.01 -15.70 7.83
N SER A 138 -19.78 -15.58 9.13
CA SER A 138 -20.63 -14.80 10.03
C SER A 138 -20.43 -13.28 9.86
N ALA A 139 -19.27 -12.85 9.35
CA ALA A 139 -18.87 -11.46 9.27
C ALA A 139 -19.35 -10.77 7.99
N VAL A 140 -19.58 -11.53 6.92
CA VAL A 140 -20.01 -11.03 5.61
C VAL A 140 -20.99 -12.00 4.96
N THR A 141 -21.85 -11.50 4.07
CA THR A 141 -22.78 -12.37 3.34
C THR A 141 -22.04 -13.24 2.31
N PRO A 142 -22.57 -14.43 1.95
CA PRO A 142 -21.99 -15.26 0.88
C PRO A 142 -21.86 -14.52 -0.45
N ASP A 143 -22.84 -13.68 -0.80
CA ASP A 143 -22.82 -12.86 -2.01
C ASP A 143 -21.68 -11.85 -1.99
N ALA A 144 -21.35 -11.28 -0.82
CA ALA A 144 -20.20 -10.40 -0.66
C ALA A 144 -18.88 -11.14 -0.86
N ILE A 145 -18.76 -12.39 -0.39
CA ILE A 145 -17.57 -13.22 -0.65
C ILE A 145 -17.42 -13.48 -2.15
N GLU A 146 -18.50 -13.82 -2.84
CA GLU A 146 -18.47 -14.05 -4.29
C GLU A 146 -18.08 -12.77 -5.06
N PHE A 147 -18.66 -11.63 -4.69
CA PHE A 147 -18.24 -10.33 -5.21
C PHE A 147 -16.73 -10.10 -4.98
N LEU A 148 -16.23 -10.30 -3.77
CA LEU A 148 -14.81 -10.08 -3.44
C LEU A 148 -13.88 -11.02 -4.22
N LYS A 149 -14.32 -12.25 -4.57
CA LYS A 149 -13.53 -13.15 -5.42
C LYS A 149 -13.26 -12.57 -6.80
N GLU A 150 -14.22 -11.86 -7.40
CA GLU A 150 -14.04 -11.18 -8.70
C GLU A 150 -12.95 -10.10 -8.65
N TYR A 151 -12.75 -9.48 -7.48
CA TYR A 151 -11.77 -8.43 -7.24
C TYR A 151 -10.57 -8.91 -6.41
N THR A 152 -10.28 -10.21 -6.43
CA THR A 152 -9.09 -10.74 -5.75
C THR A 152 -7.83 -10.11 -6.33
N ILE A 153 -6.93 -9.67 -5.46
CA ILE A 153 -5.65 -9.10 -5.87
C ILE A 153 -4.81 -10.18 -6.58
N GLN A 154 -4.66 -10.05 -7.89
CA GLN A 154 -3.78 -10.93 -8.67
C GLN A 154 -2.33 -10.44 -8.53
N TYR A 155 -1.55 -11.10 -7.69
CA TYR A 155 -0.14 -10.80 -7.55
C TYR A 155 0.64 -11.21 -8.81
N GLY A 156 0.78 -10.28 -9.75
CA GLY A 156 1.56 -10.44 -10.97
C GLY A 156 2.94 -9.80 -10.85
N HIS A 157 4.00 -10.50 -11.26
CA HIS A 157 5.33 -9.90 -11.34
C HIS A 157 5.39 -8.92 -12.51
N ARG A 158 5.11 -7.62 -12.25
CA ARG A 158 5.30 -6.58 -13.26
C ARG A 158 6.79 -6.27 -13.39
N ARG A 159 7.35 -6.47 -14.59
CA ARG A 159 8.76 -6.17 -14.93
C ARG A 159 9.15 -4.70 -14.67
N SER A 160 8.19 -3.79 -14.67
CA SER A 160 8.41 -2.36 -14.54
C SER A 160 8.30 -1.82 -13.12
N SER A 161 7.89 -2.63 -12.13
CA SER A 161 7.86 -2.15 -10.74
C SER A 161 9.21 -2.37 -10.08
N HIS A 162 9.74 -1.30 -9.50
CA HIS A 162 11.05 -1.27 -8.86
C HIS A 162 11.09 -2.01 -7.51
N GLU A 163 9.94 -2.35 -6.94
CA GLU A 163 9.83 -3.01 -5.63
C GLU A 163 8.94 -4.27 -5.76
N ARG A 164 9.36 -5.41 -5.22
CA ARG A 164 8.50 -6.60 -5.15
C ARG A 164 7.59 -6.47 -3.92
N GLY A 165 6.35 -6.96 -4.01
CA GLY A 165 5.44 -6.97 -2.86
C GLY A 165 4.80 -5.61 -2.54
N HIS A 166 4.48 -4.79 -3.54
CA HIS A 166 3.72 -3.55 -3.37
C HIS A 166 2.26 -3.70 -3.81
N LEU A 167 1.38 -2.88 -3.25
CA LEU A 167 0.01 -2.72 -3.71
C LEU A 167 -0.05 -1.67 -4.82
N THR A 168 -0.76 -1.99 -5.91
CA THR A 168 -1.17 -0.99 -6.89
C THR A 168 -2.32 -0.15 -6.35
N PHE A 169 -2.63 0.95 -7.04
CA PHE A 169 -3.82 1.75 -6.74
C PHE A 169 -5.12 0.92 -6.79
N TYR A 170 -5.23 -0.01 -7.76
CA TYR A 170 -6.41 -0.89 -7.86
C TYR A 170 -6.49 -1.88 -6.71
N ASP A 171 -5.35 -2.40 -6.24
CA ASP A 171 -5.34 -3.31 -5.09
C ASP A 171 -5.82 -2.60 -3.82
N LEU A 172 -5.50 -1.30 -3.66
CA LEU A 172 -6.05 -0.49 -2.57
C LEU A 172 -7.57 -0.34 -2.66
N MET A 173 -8.14 -0.25 -3.87
CA MET A 173 -9.61 -0.26 -4.04
C MET A 173 -10.20 -1.60 -3.60
N ASN A 174 -9.56 -2.72 -3.91
CA ASN A 174 -10.00 -4.05 -3.49
C ASN A 174 -9.96 -4.20 -1.96
N VAL A 175 -8.90 -3.73 -1.32
CA VAL A 175 -8.82 -3.64 0.16
C VAL A 175 -9.94 -2.77 0.73
N ALA A 176 -10.26 -1.65 0.08
CA ALA A 176 -11.36 -0.78 0.49
C ALA A 176 -12.75 -1.43 0.31
N HIS A 177 -12.93 -2.29 -0.70
CA HIS A 177 -14.15 -3.09 -0.86
C HIS A 177 -14.36 -4.04 0.32
N VAL A 178 -13.30 -4.74 0.76
CA VAL A 178 -13.35 -5.60 1.96
C VAL A 178 -13.71 -4.79 3.20
N LYS A 179 -13.03 -3.65 3.41
CA LYS A 179 -13.32 -2.72 4.51
C LYS A 179 -14.81 -2.37 4.56
N ARG A 180 -15.39 -1.98 3.42
CA ARG A 180 -16.80 -1.62 3.33
C ARG A 180 -17.71 -2.79 3.72
N GLN A 181 -17.41 -4.02 3.29
CA GLN A 181 -18.21 -5.19 3.69
C GLN A 181 -18.09 -5.50 5.19
N PHE A 182 -16.96 -5.16 5.82
CA PHE A 182 -16.78 -5.37 7.26
C PHE A 182 -17.47 -4.30 8.10
N GLU A 183 -17.47 -3.04 7.68
CA GLU A 183 -18.04 -1.92 8.44
C GLU A 183 -19.54 -1.76 8.18
N ASP A 184 -19.94 -1.78 6.91
CA ASP A 184 -21.31 -1.55 6.45
C ASP A 184 -21.70 -2.65 5.43
N PRO A 185 -22.07 -3.86 5.88
CA PRO A 185 -22.41 -4.96 4.99
C PRO A 185 -23.50 -4.54 4.00
N ILE A 186 -23.17 -4.49 2.72
CA ILE A 186 -24.14 -4.12 1.69
C ILE A 186 -25.00 -5.35 1.41
N ASP A 187 -26.31 -5.20 1.55
CA ASP A 187 -27.27 -6.18 1.06
C ASP A 187 -27.37 -6.07 -0.47
N PHE A 188 -26.56 -6.86 -1.17
CA PHE A 188 -26.54 -6.93 -2.63
C PHE A 188 -27.91 -7.34 -3.20
N SER A 189 -28.75 -8.05 -2.44
CA SER A 189 -30.10 -8.41 -2.89
C SER A 189 -30.99 -7.19 -3.15
N GLN A 190 -30.69 -6.04 -2.52
CA GLN A 190 -31.41 -4.78 -2.75
C GLN A 190 -30.78 -3.94 -3.87
N ALA A 191 -29.45 -3.98 -4.02
CA ALA A 191 -28.74 -3.24 -5.06
C ALA A 191 -29.13 -3.70 -6.47
N TYR A 192 -29.27 -5.02 -6.69
CA TYR A 192 -29.71 -5.58 -7.98
C TYR A 192 -31.21 -5.40 -8.26
N ARG A 193 -32.01 -4.97 -7.27
CA ARG A 193 -33.45 -4.76 -7.45
C ARG A 193 -33.80 -3.46 -8.19
N VAL A 194 -32.86 -2.50 -8.25
CA VAL A 194 -33.11 -1.17 -8.84
C VAL A 194 -32.90 -1.16 -10.37
N GLU A 195 -32.22 -2.15 -10.94
CA GLU A 195 -32.01 -2.28 -12.39
C GLU A 195 -32.97 -3.27 -13.08
N GLY A 196 -34.06 -3.65 -12.39
CA GLY A 196 -35.17 -4.44 -12.93
C GLY A 196 -35.98 -3.69 -14.00
N ASN A 197 -35.46 -3.71 -15.23
CA ASN A 197 -36.14 -3.70 -16.54
C ASN A 197 -37.53 -3.03 -16.64
N PRO A 198 -37.64 -1.79 -17.18
CA PRO A 198 -38.92 -1.11 -17.41
C PRO A 198 -39.84 -1.72 -18.50
N GLN A 199 -39.60 -2.95 -18.97
CA GLN A 199 -40.16 -3.48 -20.23
C GLN A 199 -41.17 -4.63 -20.11
N GLU A 200 -41.93 -4.71 -19.03
CA GLU A 200 -43.18 -5.50 -19.04
C GLU A 200 -44.37 -4.60 -18.67
N SER A 201 -44.76 -3.76 -19.63
CA SER A 201 -46.12 -3.21 -19.69
C SER A 201 -46.92 -4.06 -20.70
N PRO A 202 -48.12 -4.53 -20.34
CA PRO A 202 -48.95 -5.40 -21.18
C PRO A 202 -49.47 -4.73 -22.46
#